data_AF-A0A523WPX4-F1
#
_entry.id   AF-A0A523WPX4-F1
#
_cell.length_a   1.000
_cell.length_b   1.000
_cell.length_c   1.000
_cell.angle_alpha   90.00
_cell.angle_beta   90.00
_cell.angle_gamma   90.00
#
_symmetry.space_group_name_H-M   'P 1'
#
loop_
_entity.id
_entity.type
_entity.pdbx_description
1 polymer ?
#
loop_
_entity_poly.entity_id
_entity_poly.type
_entity_poly.pdbx_seq_one_letter_code
_entity_poly.pdbx_strand_id
1 'polypeptide(L)'
;MAVDEALLLKTVQNSAPPVLRFYAWKPPTVSVGYHQKVADRLDLAECRRRGIDIVRRPTGGREVLHLGELTYAFCISRVSLRQIEAGLRSS
;
A
#
# COMPACT_ATOMS: atom_id res chain seq x y z
N MET A 1 -6.46 2.42 -1.45
CA MET A 1 -5.33 1.89 -2.25
C MET A 1 -5.17 2.59 -3.61
N ALA A 2 -6.22 3.14 -4.23
CA ALA A 2 -6.11 3.80 -5.54
C ALA A 2 -5.01 4.89 -5.64
N VAL A 3 -4.82 5.68 -4.58
CA VAL A 3 -3.74 6.68 -4.53
C VAL A 3 -2.36 6.02 -4.60
N ASP A 4 -2.16 4.91 -3.90
CA ASP A 4 -0.89 4.18 -3.91
C ASP A 4 -0.60 3.59 -5.30
N GLU A 5 -1.63 3.08 -5.98
CA GLU A 5 -1.52 2.58 -7.36
C GLU A 5 -1.17 3.71 -8.34
N ALA A 6 -1.84 4.86 -8.25
CA ALA A 6 -1.56 6.00 -9.11
C ALA A 6 -0.13 6.54 -8.91
N LEU A 7 0.34 6.62 -7.66
CA LEU A 7 1.71 7.02 -7.34
C LEU A 7 2.73 6.00 -7.87
N LEU A 8 2.44 4.70 -7.69
CA LEU A 8 3.28 3.63 -8.21
C LEU A 8 3.42 3.75 -9.74
N LEU A 9 2.31 3.85 -10.48
CA LEU A 9 2.30 3.95 -11.93
C LEU A 9 3.13 5.14 -12.44
N LYS A 10 2.94 6.33 -11.85
CA LYS A 10 3.73 7.51 -12.23
C LYS A 10 5.22 7.33 -11.95
N THR A 11 5.55 6.73 -10.80
CA THR A 11 6.94 6.52 -10.39
C THR A 11 7.64 5.50 -11.29
N VAL A 12 7.00 4.36 -11.61
CA VAL A 12 7.62 3.32 -12.46
C VAL A 12 7.78 3.77 -13.92
N GLN A 13 6.93 4.70 -14.37
CA GLN A 13 7.07 5.36 -15.68
C GLN A 13 8.18 6.43 -15.70
N ASN A 14 8.88 6.66 -14.59
CA ASN A 14 9.84 7.76 -14.41
C ASN A 14 9.24 9.14 -14.68
N SER A 15 7.91 9.26 -14.57
CA SER A 15 7.17 10.52 -14.77
C SER A 15 6.98 11.31 -13.46
N ALA A 16 7.42 10.73 -12.34
CA ALA A 16 7.45 11.33 -11.02
C ALA A 16 8.68 10.83 -10.24
N PRO A 17 9.24 11.64 -9.32
CA PRO A 17 10.34 11.22 -8.45
C PRO A 17 9.90 10.12 -7.46
N PRO A 18 10.84 9.48 -6.74
CA PRO A 18 10.49 8.59 -5.63
C PRO A 18 9.55 9.27 -4.63
N VAL A 19 8.56 8.53 -4.12
CA VAL A 19 7.51 9.06 -3.23
C VAL A 19 7.47 8.26 -1.93
N LEU A 20 7.52 8.97 -0.80
CA LEU A 20 7.15 8.46 0.51
C LEU A 20 5.83 9.08 0.94
N ARG A 21 4.81 8.25 1.13
CA ARG A 21 3.46 8.68 1.53
C ARG A 21 3.13 8.13 2.91
N PHE A 22 2.72 9.02 3.81
CA PHE A 22 2.16 8.68 5.11
C PHE A 22 0.64 8.90 5.10
N TYR A 23 -0.11 7.97 5.70
CA TYR A 23 -1.56 8.07 5.79
C TYR A 23 -2.11 7.21 6.93
N ALA A 24 -3.35 7.48 7.32
CA ALA A 24 -4.10 6.70 8.29
C ALA A 24 -5.41 6.23 7.66
N TRP A 25 -5.99 5.19 8.25
CA TRP A 25 -7.26 4.63 7.79
C TRP A 25 -8.43 5.18 8.59
N LYS A 26 -9.44 5.67 7.89
CA LYS A 26 -10.72 6.08 8.48
C LYS A 26 -11.83 5.84 7.44
N PRO A 27 -12.83 4.97 7.72
CA PRO A 27 -13.02 4.18 8.94
C PRO A 27 -11.94 3.09 9.13
N PRO A 28 -11.91 2.37 10.28
CA PRO A 28 -11.04 1.19 10.44
C PRO A 28 -11.18 0.27 9.24
N THR A 29 -10.07 -0.26 8.74
CA THR A 29 -10.08 -0.96 7.44
C THR A 29 -9.25 -2.23 7.53
N VAL A 30 -9.76 -3.32 6.98
CA VAL A 30 -8.96 -4.52 6.72
C VAL A 30 -8.43 -4.46 5.30
N SER A 31 -7.12 -4.53 5.14
CA SER A 31 -6.51 -4.73 3.83
C SER A 31 -6.19 -6.21 3.61
N VAL A 32 -6.59 -6.77 2.47
CA VAL A 32 -6.32 -8.16 2.08
C VAL A 32 -5.29 -8.24 0.95
N GLY A 33 -4.50 -9.30 0.93
CA GLY A 33 -3.54 -9.57 -0.14
C GLY A 33 -4.22 -9.90 -1.47
N TYR A 34 -3.51 -9.64 -2.58
CA TYR A 34 -4.02 -9.74 -3.95
C TYR A 34 -4.75 -11.06 -4.25
N HIS A 35 -4.16 -12.21 -3.89
CA HIS A 35 -4.74 -13.54 -4.17
C HIS A 35 -5.66 -14.08 -3.07
N GLN A 36 -5.92 -13.34 -1.98
CA GLN A 36 -6.75 -13.85 -0.89
C GLN A 36 -8.25 -13.79 -1.26
N LYS A 37 -8.95 -14.91 -1.10
CA LYS A 37 -10.41 -14.95 -1.10
C LYS A 37 -10.91 -14.32 0.20
N VAL A 38 -11.61 -13.18 0.07
CA VAL A 38 -12.04 -12.37 1.23
C VAL A 38 -13.01 -13.16 2.12
N ALA A 39 -13.99 -13.84 1.51
CA ALA A 39 -15.01 -14.59 2.22
C ALA A 39 -14.44 -15.77 3.05
N ASP A 40 -13.28 -16.29 2.67
CA ASP A 40 -12.64 -17.40 3.39
C ASP A 40 -11.81 -16.91 4.60
N ARG A 41 -11.56 -15.60 4.70
CA ARG A 41 -10.67 -15.00 5.70
C ARG A 41 -11.39 -14.06 6.67
N LEU A 42 -12.49 -13.45 6.25
CA LEU A 42 -13.18 -12.41 7.00
C LEU A 42 -14.67 -12.73 7.14
N ASP A 43 -15.21 -12.53 8.33
CA ASP A 43 -16.66 -12.42 8.53
C ASP A 43 -17.12 -11.06 8.00
N LEU A 44 -17.62 -11.08 6.77
CA LEU A 44 -18.10 -9.88 6.08
C LEU A 44 -19.29 -9.22 6.79
N ALA A 45 -20.14 -10.01 7.45
CA ALA A 45 -21.28 -9.48 8.18
C ALA A 45 -20.79 -8.74 9.42
N GLU A 46 -19.83 -9.29 10.17
CA GLU A 46 -19.25 -8.61 11.32
C GLU A 46 -18.46 -7.36 10.93
N CYS A 47 -17.66 -7.41 9.85
CA CYS A 47 -16.98 -6.22 9.33
C CYS A 47 -17.99 -5.10 9.05
N ARG A 48 -19.10 -5.42 8.37
CA ARG A 48 -20.16 -4.46 8.07
C ARG A 48 -20.83 -3.92 9.34
N ARG A 49 -21.15 -4.78 10.31
CA ARG A 49 -21.75 -4.37 11.60
C ARG A 49 -20.85 -3.41 12.37
N ARG A 50 -19.53 -3.63 12.33
CA ARG A 50 -18.53 -2.79 13.01
C ARG A 50 -18.10 -1.55 12.21
N GLY A 51 -18.62 -1.36 10.99
CA GLY A 51 -18.20 -0.28 10.10
C GLY A 51 -16.74 -0.39 9.66
N ILE A 52 -16.24 -1.62 9.49
CA ILE A 52 -14.89 -1.91 9.03
C ILE A 52 -14.91 -2.05 7.51
N ASP A 53 -14.18 -1.18 6.82
CA ASP A 53 -14.01 -1.25 5.38
C ASP A 53 -13.07 -2.39 4.99
N ILE A 54 -13.21 -2.89 3.76
CA ILE A 54 -12.35 -3.94 3.22
C ILE A 54 -11.77 -3.46 1.90
N VAL A 55 -10.44 -3.50 1.80
CA VAL A 55 -9.70 -3.12 0.59
C VAL A 55 -8.74 -4.22 0.16
N ARG A 56 -8.46 -4.30 -1.15
CA ARG A 56 -7.45 -5.23 -1.68
C ARG A 56 -6.17 -4.49 -2.00
N ARG A 57 -5.04 -5.05 -1.56
CA ARG A 57 -3.71 -4.56 -1.92
C ARG A 57 -3.27 -5.14 -3.26
N PRO A 58 -2.50 -4.40 -4.08
CA PRO A 58 -1.94 -4.91 -5.32
C PRO A 58 -0.80 -5.93 -5.07
N THR A 59 -0.33 -6.02 -3.82
CA THR A 59 0.69 -6.96 -3.38
C THR A 59 0.09 -8.16 -2.65
N GLY A 60 0.89 -9.22 -2.46
CA GLY A 60 0.51 -10.39 -1.66
C GLY A 60 0.52 -10.14 -0.14
N GLY A 61 0.70 -11.23 0.62
CA GLY A 61 0.72 -11.21 2.08
C GLY A 61 -0.64 -11.49 2.73
N ARG A 62 -0.67 -11.41 4.06
CA ARG A 62 -1.86 -11.69 4.89
C ARG A 62 -2.74 -10.45 5.06
N GLU A 63 -3.92 -10.66 5.61
CA GLU A 63 -4.83 -9.61 6.05
C GLU A 63 -4.23 -8.78 7.19
N VAL A 64 -4.50 -7.48 7.17
CA VAL A 64 -4.07 -6.55 8.23
C VAL A 64 -5.26 -5.67 8.59
N LEU A 65 -5.59 -5.61 9.89
CA LEU A 65 -6.56 -4.66 10.42
C LEU A 65 -5.83 -3.35 10.74
N HIS A 66 -6.23 -2.28 10.07
CA HIS A 66 -5.74 -0.94 10.30
C HIS A 66 -6.68 -0.20 11.26
N LEU A 67 -6.22 0.04 12.49
CA LEU A 67 -6.98 0.72 13.54
C LEU A 67 -6.06 1.58 14.41
N GLY A 68 -6.15 2.90 14.26
CA GLY A 68 -5.38 3.85 15.08
C GLY A 68 -3.86 3.84 14.82
N GLU A 69 -3.43 3.31 13.67
CA GLU A 69 -2.02 3.24 13.28
C GLU A 69 -1.66 4.24 12.16
N LEU A 70 -0.37 4.54 12.06
CA LEU A 70 0.22 5.24 10.92
C LEU A 70 0.65 4.20 9.88
N THR A 71 0.10 4.30 8.66
CA THR A 71 0.52 3.50 7.51
C THR A 71 1.41 4.35 6.60
N TYR A 72 2.37 3.70 5.93
CA TYR A 72 3.16 4.35 4.90
C TYR A 72 3.28 3.49 3.64
N ALA A 73 3.54 4.15 2.52
CA ALA A 73 3.88 3.53 1.24
C ALA A 73 5.09 4.24 0.65
N PHE A 74 6.03 3.47 0.10
CA PHE A 74 7.20 4.00 -0.59
C PHE A 74 7.23 3.46 -2.02
N CYS A 75 7.32 4.37 -2.99
CA CYS A 75 7.43 4.05 -4.41
C CYS A 75 8.74 4.60 -4.95
N ILE A 76 9.51 3.74 -5.62
CA ILE A 76 10.76 4.13 -6.28
C ILE A 76 10.91 3.36 -7.59
N SER A 77 11.40 4.04 -8.63
CA SER A 77 11.71 3.40 -9.90
C SER A 77 13.09 2.74 -9.84
N ARG A 78 13.30 1.71 -10.67
CA ARG A 78 14.61 1.05 -10.76
C ARG A 78 15.70 2.00 -11.25
N VAL A 79 15.35 2.97 -12.09
CA VAL A 79 16.29 3.99 -12.60
C VAL A 79 16.71 4.92 -11.46
N SER A 80 15.75 5.47 -10.71
CA SER A 80 16.04 6.34 -9.57
C SER A 80 16.82 5.63 -8.48
N LEU A 81 16.52 4.35 -8.21
CA LEU A 81 17.28 3.56 -7.24
C LEU A 81 18.76 3.44 -7.62
N ARG A 82 19.06 3.15 -8.89
CA ARG A 82 20.44 3.07 -9.39
C ARG A 82 21.18 4.41 -9.29
N GLN A 83 20.50 5.52 -9.55
CA GLN A 83 21.09 6.85 -9.42
C GLN A 83 21.50 7.15 -7.97
N ILE A 84 20.65 6.79 -7.01
CA ILE A 84 20.94 6.95 -5.58
C ILE A 84 22.12 6.06 -5.17
N GLU A 85 22.11 4.78 -5.58
CA GLU A 85 23.20 3.85 -5.30
C GLU A 85 24.55 4.31 -5.88
N ALA A 86 24.55 4.90 -7.07
CA ALA A 86 25.75 5.46 -7.68
C ALA A 86 26.29 6.65 -6.88
N GLY A 87 25.42 7.58 -6.45
CA GLY A 87 25.80 8.74 -5.65
C GLY A 87 26.36 8.38 -4.28
N LEU A 88 25.82 7.32 -3.64
CA LEU A 88 26.29 6.82 -2.34
C LEU A 88 27.66 6.12 -2.41
N ARG A 89 28.07 5.62 -3.58
CA ARG A 89 29.39 4.98 -3.78
C ARG A 89 30.49 5.96 -4.16
N SER A 90 30.12 7.17 -4.57
CA SER A 90 31.04 8.26 -4.91
C SER A 90 31.30 9.23 -3.75
N SER A 91 30.74 8.96 -2.57
CA SER A 91 30.93 9.71 -1.32
C SER A 91 31.68 8.86 -0.29
#